data_AF-A0A847HKE7-F1
#
_entry.id   AF-A0A847HKE7-F1
#
_cell.length_a   1.000
_cell.length_b   1.000
_cell.length_c   1.000
_cell.angle_alpha   90.00
_cell.angle_beta   90.00
_cell.angle_gamma   90.00
#
_symmetry.space_group_name_H-M   'P 1'
#
loop_
_entity.id
_entity.type
_entity.pdbx_description
1 polymer ?
#
loop_
_entity_poly.entity_id
_entity_poly.type
_entity_poly.pdbx_seq_one_letter_code
_entity_poly.pdbx_strand_id
1 'polypeptide(L)'
;MSVVWRPPRKLLPILALFLCLVSTMVLVAQQDEVPAATAVQSEMTEITEEVIGDDSVAPDDVQPSTTETAAADEQAGETLSSSDATATQPAAQSLPEISETQTEPVTSPAQTVQTETADTPVAPDAGAAAVAADEVSKPVAEPAVDETEKPAAASVAVAVAEPAKEPVADAGQQYFDMKRANVLVVILTLMAFVSYYTFHAQRGKELFIRRISGLSALEDAVGRATEMGRGVLYIPGIMDMDDIQTIAGVTIMGHVAKKTAEYDTPLFAPMTRSFVMSVAQEIVKQSYLEKGRPDAYRPDRINYLTDDQFGYVAGVGGIMMREKPAACFYLGTFYAESLILAETGNAVGAIQIAGTAEPSQIPFFVAACDYTLIGEELFAASAYLSKNPKEVGSLKGQDIIKLLIILVMIVGTLLVTIAQTEYGAGTVFATLAENFMRLLK
;
A
#
# COMPACT_ATOMS: atom_id res chain seq x y z
N MET A 1 -33.30 11.92 34.15
CA MET A 1 -33.33 13.30 33.61
C MET A 1 -31.99 13.59 32.95
N SER A 2 -31.93 13.62 31.62
CA SER A 2 -30.74 14.01 30.87
C SER A 2 -30.68 15.53 30.76
N VAL A 3 -29.66 16.14 31.36
CA VAL A 3 -29.43 17.59 31.23
C VAL A 3 -28.89 17.86 29.83
N VAL A 4 -29.74 18.36 28.94
CA VAL A 4 -29.36 18.78 27.58
C VAL A 4 -28.54 20.07 27.69
N TRP A 5 -27.22 19.93 27.85
CA TRP A 5 -26.29 21.06 27.77
C TRP A 5 -26.23 21.55 26.32
N ARG A 6 -26.95 22.63 26.02
CA ARG A 6 -26.81 23.34 24.75
C ARG A 6 -25.54 24.18 24.82
N PRO A 7 -24.51 23.94 23.97
CA PRO A 7 -23.42 24.90 23.85
C PRO A 7 -24.00 26.26 23.45
N PRO A 8 -23.51 27.39 23.99
CA PRO A 8 -24.09 28.69 23.72
C PRO A 8 -23.99 28.98 22.22
N ARG A 9 -25.12 29.36 21.60
CA ARG A 9 -25.28 29.64 20.15
C ARG A 9 -24.26 30.61 19.55
N LYS A 10 -23.49 31.32 20.39
CA LYS A 10 -22.41 32.23 20.00
C LYS A 10 -21.07 31.52 19.72
N LEU A 11 -20.82 30.31 20.23
CA LEU A 11 -19.57 29.57 19.99
C LEU A 11 -19.56 28.86 18.62
N LEU A 12 -20.70 28.31 18.18
CA LEU A 12 -20.79 27.63 16.89
C LEU A 12 -20.35 28.49 15.68
N PRO A 13 -20.80 29.76 15.52
CA PRO A 13 -20.34 30.61 14.42
C PRO A 13 -18.88 31.04 14.57
N ILE A 14 -18.34 31.13 15.79
CA ILE A 14 -16.92 31.45 16.03
C ILE A 14 -16.05 30.24 15.63
N LEU A 15 -16.45 29.03 15.98
CA LEU A 15 -15.77 27.79 15.57
C LEU A 15 -15.81 27.62 14.04
N ALA A 16 -16.95 27.90 13.41
CA ALA A 16 -17.11 27.88 11.96
C ALA A 16 -16.26 28.96 11.27
N LEU A 17 -16.22 30.19 11.81
CA LEU A 17 -15.33 31.25 11.31
C LEU A 17 -13.85 30.89 11.47
N PHE A 18 -13.47 30.26 12.58
CA PHE A 18 -12.09 29.80 12.79
C PHE A 18 -11.72 28.67 11.82
N LEU A 19 -12.60 27.67 11.63
CA LEU A 19 -12.45 26.63 10.60
C LEU A 19 -12.35 27.21 9.19
N CYS A 20 -13.21 28.17 8.84
CA CYS A 20 -13.14 28.86 7.55
C CYS A 20 -11.86 29.69 7.41
N LEU A 21 -11.37 30.35 8.47
CA LEU A 21 -10.10 31.09 8.44
C LEU A 21 -8.89 30.18 8.30
N VAL A 22 -8.86 29.04 9.00
CA VAL A 22 -7.81 28.02 8.83
C VAL A 22 -7.87 27.43 7.43
N SER A 23 -9.07 27.07 6.94
CA SER A 23 -9.27 26.54 5.58
C SER A 23 -8.87 27.53 4.48
N THR A 24 -9.24 28.81 4.63
CA THR A 24 -8.86 29.86 3.67
C THR A 24 -7.38 30.24 3.76
N MET A 25 -6.75 30.21 4.95
CA MET A 25 -5.28 30.33 5.04
C MET A 25 -4.58 29.14 4.38
N VAL A 26 -5.10 27.92 4.51
CA VAL A 26 -4.56 26.74 3.81
C VAL A 26 -4.74 26.91 2.30
N LEU A 27 -5.92 27.30 1.80
CA LEU A 27 -6.16 27.55 0.37
C LEU A 27 -5.25 28.65 -0.20
N VAL A 28 -5.11 29.78 0.49
CA VAL A 28 -4.19 30.87 0.07
C VAL A 28 -2.74 30.38 0.06
N ALA A 29 -2.34 29.54 1.03
CA ALA A 29 -1.01 28.91 1.04
C ALA A 29 -0.81 27.83 -0.04
N GLN A 30 -1.87 27.38 -0.72
CA GLN A 30 -1.80 26.44 -1.86
C GLN A 30 -1.77 27.17 -3.22
N GLN A 31 -2.33 28.38 -3.32
CA GLN A 31 -2.49 29.11 -4.59
C GLN A 31 -1.17 29.42 -5.32
N ASP A 32 -0.04 29.54 -4.62
CA ASP A 32 1.27 29.85 -5.22
C ASP A 32 1.87 28.70 -6.07
N GLU A 33 1.36 27.46 -5.99
CA GLU A 33 1.93 26.28 -6.70
C GLU A 33 0.97 25.64 -7.73
N VAL A 34 -0.28 26.10 -7.85
CA VAL A 34 -1.27 25.54 -8.78
C VAL A 34 -0.93 25.64 -10.29
N PRO A 35 -0.20 26.66 -10.83
CA PRO A 35 -0.09 26.80 -12.29
C PRO A 35 0.65 25.64 -12.99
N ALA A 36 1.51 24.89 -12.29
CA ALA A 36 2.22 23.75 -12.88
C ALA A 36 1.31 22.52 -13.06
N ALA A 37 0.56 22.15 -12.02
CA ALA A 37 -0.31 20.96 -12.06
C ALA A 37 -1.50 21.15 -13.02
N THR A 38 -2.09 22.36 -13.06
CA THR A 38 -3.21 22.65 -13.97
C THR A 38 -2.76 22.77 -15.43
N ALA A 39 -1.53 23.23 -15.70
CA ALA A 39 -0.98 23.24 -17.07
C ALA A 39 -0.81 21.81 -17.61
N VAL A 40 -0.13 20.94 -16.85
CA VAL A 40 0.07 19.52 -17.22
C VAL A 40 -1.27 18.80 -17.40
N GLN A 41 -2.24 19.06 -16.52
CA GLN A 41 -3.56 18.44 -16.63
C GLN A 41 -4.39 18.98 -17.82
N SER A 42 -4.21 20.26 -18.20
CA SER A 42 -4.83 20.85 -19.39
C SER A 42 -4.25 20.26 -20.68
N GLU A 43 -2.92 20.25 -20.83
CA GLU A 43 -2.25 19.64 -21.99
C GLU A 43 -2.61 18.14 -22.12
N MET A 44 -2.65 17.41 -21.01
CA MET A 44 -3.00 15.99 -21.02
C MET A 44 -4.48 15.72 -21.38
N THR A 45 -5.38 16.70 -21.17
CA THR A 45 -6.78 16.58 -21.59
C THR A 45 -6.94 16.85 -23.10
N GLU A 46 -6.24 17.87 -23.62
CA GLU A 46 -6.22 18.22 -25.06
C GLU A 46 -5.66 17.07 -25.91
N ILE A 47 -4.59 16.41 -25.44
CA ILE A 47 -4.01 15.22 -26.11
C ILE A 47 -5.00 14.03 -26.13
N THR A 48 -5.80 13.81 -25.07
CA THR A 48 -6.85 12.77 -25.12
C THR A 48 -7.99 13.09 -26.09
N GLU A 49 -8.28 14.37 -26.34
CA GLU A 49 -9.33 14.79 -27.27
C GLU A 49 -8.85 14.72 -28.74
N GLU A 50 -7.55 14.96 -29.00
CA GLU A 50 -6.94 14.78 -30.34
C GLU A 50 -6.72 13.29 -30.70
N VAL A 51 -6.46 12.42 -29.72
CA VAL A 51 -6.26 10.97 -29.94
C VAL A 51 -7.60 10.20 -30.03
N ILE A 52 -8.68 10.70 -29.43
CA ILE A 52 -10.02 10.09 -29.49
C ILE A 52 -10.89 10.90 -30.47
N GLY A 53 -10.50 10.87 -31.74
CA GLY A 53 -11.27 11.43 -32.84
C GLY A 53 -12.55 10.62 -33.12
N ASP A 54 -13.70 11.24 -32.83
CA ASP A 54 -15.06 10.96 -33.33
C ASP A 54 -15.31 9.59 -34.01
N ASP A 55 -15.64 8.59 -33.19
CA ASP A 55 -16.19 7.31 -33.69
C ASP A 55 -17.35 6.85 -32.79
N SER A 56 -18.42 7.66 -32.72
CA SER A 56 -19.67 7.29 -32.04
C SER A 56 -20.70 6.70 -33.02
N VAL A 57 -20.60 5.40 -33.29
CA VAL A 57 -21.68 4.63 -33.93
C VAL A 57 -22.00 3.38 -33.10
N ALA A 58 -23.27 3.29 -32.65
CA ALA A 58 -23.76 2.17 -31.86
C ALA A 58 -24.00 0.90 -32.71
N PRO A 59 -23.93 -0.31 -32.14
CA PRO A 59 -24.15 -1.56 -32.87
C PRO A 59 -25.62 -1.96 -32.93
N ASP A 60 -26.13 -2.36 -34.10
CA ASP A 60 -27.31 -3.25 -34.22
C ASP A 60 -27.43 -3.92 -35.62
N ASP A 61 -28.01 -5.13 -35.64
CA ASP A 61 -28.69 -5.88 -36.73
C ASP A 61 -27.99 -6.37 -38.05
N VAL A 62 -27.45 -7.60 -37.97
CA VAL A 62 -27.78 -8.83 -38.76
C VAL A 62 -28.13 -8.77 -40.28
N GLN A 63 -27.14 -9.16 -41.12
CA GLN A 63 -27.20 -9.97 -42.38
C GLN A 63 -28.00 -9.45 -43.63
N PRO A 64 -28.07 -10.17 -44.80
CA PRO A 64 -26.99 -10.16 -45.82
C PRO A 64 -27.48 -10.01 -47.28
N SER A 65 -26.68 -9.45 -48.21
CA SER A 65 -26.99 -9.58 -49.65
C SER A 65 -25.84 -9.37 -50.66
N THR A 66 -25.70 -10.36 -51.54
CA THR A 66 -25.38 -10.28 -52.99
C THR A 66 -24.08 -9.62 -53.49
N THR A 67 -23.14 -10.51 -53.85
CA THR A 67 -22.58 -10.68 -55.21
C THR A 67 -22.54 -9.47 -56.16
N GLU A 68 -21.34 -8.97 -56.49
CA GLU A 68 -21.03 -8.65 -57.88
C GLU A 68 -19.54 -8.85 -58.26
N THR A 69 -19.39 -9.47 -59.42
CA THR A 69 -18.25 -9.90 -60.22
C THR A 69 -17.09 -8.90 -60.43
N ALA A 70 -15.83 -9.35 -60.35
CA ALA A 70 -14.82 -9.14 -61.41
C ALA A 70 -13.50 -9.93 -61.22
N ALA A 71 -13.18 -10.76 -62.23
CA ALA A 71 -11.85 -11.18 -62.71
C ALA A 71 -10.70 -11.49 -61.71
N ALA A 72 -10.35 -12.77 -61.63
CA ALA A 72 -9.01 -13.22 -61.25
C ALA A 72 -8.01 -13.03 -62.41
N ASP A 73 -6.72 -13.00 -62.08
CA ASP A 73 -5.64 -13.34 -63.01
C ASP A 73 -4.91 -14.57 -62.42
N GLU A 74 -4.75 -15.62 -63.21
CA GLU A 74 -4.13 -16.88 -62.77
C GLU A 74 -2.61 -16.82 -62.91
N GLN A 75 -1.88 -17.36 -61.92
CA GLN A 75 -0.66 -18.10 -62.25
C GLN A 75 -0.46 -19.30 -61.33
N ALA A 76 -0.14 -20.44 -61.96
CA ALA A 76 0.16 -21.71 -61.31
C ALA A 76 1.39 -21.61 -60.37
N GLY A 77 1.55 -22.45 -59.35
CA GLY A 77 0.85 -23.70 -59.07
C GLY A 77 1.83 -24.88 -59.14
N GLU A 78 2.29 -25.34 -57.99
CA GLU A 78 2.95 -26.64 -57.83
C GLU A 78 2.57 -27.22 -56.47
N THR A 79 1.97 -28.41 -56.49
CA THR A 79 1.63 -29.21 -55.31
C THR A 79 2.69 -30.27 -55.10
N LEU A 80 2.96 -30.67 -53.85
CA LEU A 80 3.30 -32.05 -53.51
C LEU A 80 3.09 -32.31 -52.01
N SER A 81 2.89 -33.59 -51.67
CA SER A 81 2.15 -34.02 -50.48
C SER A 81 3.03 -34.51 -49.32
N SER A 82 2.46 -34.39 -48.12
CA SER A 82 2.65 -35.20 -46.90
C SER A 82 3.59 -36.42 -46.91
N SER A 83 4.37 -36.56 -45.84
CA SER A 83 4.62 -37.85 -45.19
C SER A 83 4.86 -37.70 -43.67
N ASP A 84 4.41 -38.68 -42.89
CA ASP A 84 4.51 -38.74 -41.43
C ASP A 84 5.93 -39.03 -40.91
N ALA A 85 6.25 -38.55 -39.70
CA ALA A 85 7.13 -39.25 -38.75
C ALA A 85 7.04 -38.71 -37.30
N THR A 86 6.33 -39.46 -36.45
CA THR A 86 6.64 -39.86 -35.05
C THR A 86 7.56 -38.99 -34.15
N ALA A 87 7.08 -38.73 -32.93
CA ALA A 87 7.77 -38.06 -31.83
C ALA A 87 9.03 -38.77 -31.27
N THR A 88 9.92 -38.00 -30.62
CA THR A 88 10.84 -38.46 -29.56
C THR A 88 11.26 -37.28 -28.67
N GLN A 89 11.13 -37.43 -27.34
CA GLN A 89 11.67 -36.49 -26.34
C GLN A 89 13.18 -36.73 -26.11
N PRO A 90 14.00 -35.70 -25.83
CA PRO A 90 15.32 -35.89 -25.21
C PRO A 90 15.18 -36.14 -23.70
N ALA A 91 15.90 -37.16 -23.20
CA ALA A 91 15.90 -37.52 -21.78
C ALA A 91 16.88 -36.66 -20.95
N ALA A 92 16.62 -36.59 -19.64
CA ALA A 92 17.50 -35.94 -18.66
C ALA A 92 18.87 -36.64 -18.56
N GLN A 93 19.93 -35.86 -18.30
CA GLN A 93 21.27 -36.37 -18.01
C GLN A 93 21.58 -36.25 -16.52
N SER A 94 22.04 -37.35 -15.91
CA SER A 94 22.46 -37.41 -14.52
C SER A 94 23.92 -36.99 -14.34
N LEU A 95 24.20 -36.22 -13.30
CA LEU A 95 25.55 -35.86 -12.86
C LEU A 95 26.26 -37.05 -12.20
N PRO A 96 27.60 -37.17 -12.31
CA PRO A 96 28.36 -38.25 -11.69
C PRO A 96 28.58 -38.02 -10.19
N GLU A 97 28.59 -39.14 -9.46
CA GLU A 97 28.80 -39.26 -8.02
C GLU A 97 30.28 -39.04 -7.66
N ILE A 98 30.56 -38.33 -6.55
CA ILE A 98 31.92 -38.09 -6.04
C ILE A 98 32.01 -38.61 -4.60
N SER A 99 32.83 -39.63 -4.36
CA SER A 99 33.06 -40.16 -3.01
C SER A 99 33.99 -39.28 -2.16
N GLU A 100 33.70 -39.22 -0.86
CA GLU A 100 34.51 -38.55 0.15
C GLU A 100 35.81 -39.31 0.50
N THR A 101 36.84 -38.61 0.99
CA THR A 101 37.79 -39.13 1.99
C THR A 101 38.44 -37.97 2.78
N GLN A 102 38.07 -37.86 4.07
CA GLN A 102 38.81 -37.52 5.31
C GLN A 102 40.23 -36.90 5.18
N THR A 103 40.71 -35.91 5.97
CA THR A 103 40.77 -35.68 7.45
C THR A 103 41.08 -34.18 7.73
N GLU A 104 40.95 -33.52 8.90
CA GLU A 104 40.45 -33.77 10.27
C GLU A 104 40.23 -32.38 11.00
N PRO A 105 39.62 -32.28 12.20
CA PRO A 105 39.21 -31.01 12.80
C PRO A 105 40.16 -30.42 13.87
N VAL A 106 40.13 -29.08 14.06
CA VAL A 106 40.88 -28.38 15.13
C VAL A 106 39.92 -27.66 16.11
N THR A 107 39.66 -28.34 17.22
CA THR A 107 39.36 -27.86 18.60
C THR A 107 38.59 -26.56 18.85
N SER A 108 37.47 -26.70 19.56
CA SER A 108 36.84 -25.68 20.43
C SER A 108 37.21 -25.91 21.91
N PRO A 109 37.04 -24.91 22.79
CA PRO A 109 36.38 -25.10 24.09
C PRO A 109 35.15 -24.17 24.23
N ALA A 110 33.95 -24.65 24.59
CA ALA A 110 33.51 -25.05 25.95
C ALA A 110 33.48 -23.86 26.95
N GLN A 111 32.45 -23.59 27.78
CA GLN A 111 31.21 -24.29 28.22
C GLN A 111 30.23 -23.20 28.75
N THR A 112 28.92 -23.40 29.00
CA THR A 112 28.30 -24.42 29.88
C THR A 112 26.79 -24.52 29.61
N VAL A 113 26.21 -25.72 29.74
CA VAL A 113 24.76 -25.98 29.75
C VAL A 113 24.36 -26.47 31.14
N GLN A 114 23.15 -26.12 31.60
CA GLN A 114 22.44 -26.88 32.65
C GLN A 114 21.17 -27.51 32.05
N THR A 115 20.80 -28.66 32.61
CA THR A 115 19.85 -29.61 32.04
C THR A 115 18.68 -29.80 32.99
N GLU A 116 17.44 -29.80 32.48
CA GLU A 116 16.37 -30.60 33.09
C GLU A 116 15.35 -31.07 32.05
N THR A 117 15.01 -32.35 32.15
CA THR A 117 14.02 -33.13 31.37
C THR A 117 12.60 -32.93 31.91
N ALA A 118 11.49 -33.34 31.28
CA ALA A 118 11.09 -33.62 29.90
C ALA A 118 9.63 -34.13 29.99
N ASP A 119 8.73 -33.79 29.05
CA ASP A 119 7.71 -34.74 28.58
C ASP A 119 7.01 -34.26 27.29
N THR A 120 6.50 -35.21 26.50
CA THR A 120 5.84 -35.00 25.19
C THR A 120 4.45 -35.64 25.22
N PRO A 121 3.49 -35.28 24.33
CA PRO A 121 3.34 -36.14 23.15
C PRO A 121 2.84 -35.48 21.84
N VAL A 122 3.46 -35.91 20.74
CA VAL A 122 2.85 -36.38 19.48
C VAL A 122 1.69 -35.57 18.85
N ALA A 123 1.96 -35.01 17.67
CA ALA A 123 0.96 -34.65 16.66
C ALA A 123 0.73 -35.82 15.67
N PRO A 124 -0.38 -35.81 14.92
CA PRO A 124 -0.37 -36.37 13.56
C PRO A 124 -0.89 -35.41 12.48
N ASP A 125 -0.64 -35.86 11.25
CA ASP A 125 -0.54 -35.16 9.98
C ASP A 125 -1.89 -34.85 9.24
N ALA A 126 -1.75 -34.03 8.19
CA ALA A 126 -2.57 -33.76 7.00
C ALA A 126 -3.99 -34.35 6.79
N GLY A 127 -4.82 -33.59 6.07
CA GLY A 127 -5.94 -34.14 5.27
C GLY A 127 -6.99 -33.13 4.82
N ALA A 128 -7.02 -32.76 3.54
CA ALA A 128 -8.08 -31.95 2.93
C ALA A 128 -9.15 -32.82 2.23
N ALA A 129 -10.43 -32.53 2.48
CA ALA A 129 -11.60 -32.95 1.68
C ALA A 129 -12.78 -32.06 2.10
N ALA A 130 -13.43 -31.27 1.25
CA ALA A 130 -14.23 -31.57 0.04
C ALA A 130 -15.73 -31.79 0.35
N VAL A 131 -16.57 -31.25 -0.54
CA VAL A 131 -18.03 -31.07 -0.39
C VAL A 131 -18.81 -32.24 -0.99
N ALA A 132 -19.90 -32.68 -0.34
CA ALA A 132 -21.07 -33.28 -0.99
C ALA A 132 -22.29 -33.33 -0.04
N ALA A 133 -23.50 -33.22 -0.60
CA ALA A 133 -24.77 -33.52 0.05
C ALA A 133 -25.22 -34.96 -0.28
N ASP A 134 -26.18 -35.55 0.46
CA ASP A 134 -27.56 -35.72 -0.04
C ASP A 134 -28.58 -36.25 1.01
N GLU A 135 -29.86 -36.17 0.64
CA GLU A 135 -31.11 -36.87 1.03
C GLU A 135 -31.05 -38.20 1.85
N VAL A 136 -32.09 -38.74 2.53
CA VAL A 136 -33.42 -38.36 3.10
C VAL A 136 -34.09 -39.67 3.65
N SER A 137 -35.13 -39.57 4.51
CA SER A 137 -36.13 -40.64 4.91
C SER A 137 -35.85 -41.65 6.06
N LYS A 138 -36.37 -41.33 7.27
CA LYS A 138 -37.58 -41.88 7.98
C LYS A 138 -37.97 -43.41 7.89
N PRO A 139 -38.89 -43.95 8.75
CA PRO A 139 -39.04 -43.87 10.23
C PRO A 139 -39.60 -45.16 10.93
N VAL A 140 -39.45 -45.35 12.26
CA VAL A 140 -40.16 -46.36 13.11
C VAL A 140 -40.12 -45.90 14.59
N ALA A 141 -41.11 -46.03 15.50
CA ALA A 141 -42.57 -46.15 15.46
C ALA A 141 -43.19 -45.77 16.84
N GLU A 142 -44.49 -45.47 16.88
CA GLU A 142 -45.39 -45.22 18.04
C GLU A 142 -45.84 -46.56 18.74
N PRO A 143 -46.70 -46.65 19.81
CA PRO A 143 -47.87 -45.77 20.13
C PRO A 143 -48.32 -45.61 21.63
N ALA A 144 -49.37 -44.78 21.86
CA ALA A 144 -50.52 -44.89 22.82
C ALA A 144 -51.08 -43.46 23.14
N VAL A 145 -52.13 -42.91 22.50
CA VAL A 145 -53.59 -43.23 22.45
C VAL A 145 -54.42 -42.72 23.66
N ASP A 146 -55.27 -41.71 23.40
CA ASP A 146 -56.65 -41.45 23.90
C ASP A 146 -57.19 -40.25 23.05
N GLU A 147 -58.19 -40.39 22.16
CA GLU A 147 -59.67 -40.30 22.40
C GLU A 147 -60.14 -38.93 22.98
N THR A 148 -61.12 -38.17 22.45
CA THR A 148 -62.11 -38.33 21.34
C THR A 148 -62.67 -36.96 20.86
N GLU A 149 -63.35 -36.95 19.70
CA GLU A 149 -64.46 -36.05 19.28
C GLU A 149 -64.24 -34.79 18.37
N LYS A 150 -65.06 -34.75 17.30
CA LYS A 150 -65.32 -33.67 16.30
C LYS A 150 -66.73 -33.98 15.74
N PRO A 151 -67.67 -33.03 15.50
CA PRO A 151 -67.60 -31.90 14.54
C PRO A 151 -68.09 -30.56 15.17
N ALA A 152 -68.04 -29.37 14.56
CA ALA A 152 -68.49 -28.98 13.22
C ALA A 152 -67.90 -27.62 12.78
N ALA A 153 -68.28 -27.14 11.59
CA ALA A 153 -67.65 -26.01 10.93
C ALA A 153 -68.00 -24.63 11.53
N ALA A 154 -66.98 -23.78 11.68
CA ALA A 154 -67.10 -22.32 11.71
C ALA A 154 -65.94 -21.72 10.91
N SER A 155 -66.26 -20.92 9.90
CA SER A 155 -65.27 -20.20 9.09
C SER A 155 -64.68 -19.03 9.86
N VAL A 156 -63.39 -19.08 10.19
CA VAL A 156 -62.66 -17.93 10.73
C VAL A 156 -61.92 -17.23 9.58
N ALA A 157 -62.37 -16.02 9.25
CA ALA A 157 -61.68 -15.18 8.28
C ALA A 157 -60.34 -14.72 8.86
N VAL A 158 -59.25 -14.92 8.11
CA VAL A 158 -57.94 -14.36 8.45
C VAL A 158 -57.96 -12.88 8.10
N ALA A 159 -58.18 -12.03 9.10
CA ALA A 159 -58.00 -10.59 8.97
C ALA A 159 -56.50 -10.28 8.86
N VAL A 160 -56.06 -9.84 7.68
CA VAL A 160 -54.72 -9.30 7.49
C VAL A 160 -54.66 -7.94 8.20
N ALA A 161 -53.93 -7.87 9.30
CA ALA A 161 -53.68 -6.61 9.99
C ALA A 161 -52.63 -5.80 9.23
N GLU A 162 -53.00 -4.59 8.79
CA GLU A 162 -52.02 -3.61 8.30
C GLU A 162 -51.05 -3.24 9.44
N PRO A 163 -49.73 -3.16 9.18
CA PRO A 163 -48.79 -2.71 10.18
C PRO A 163 -49.05 -1.23 10.50
N ALA A 164 -49.34 -0.94 11.77
CA ALA A 164 -49.60 0.41 12.24
C ALA A 164 -48.38 1.31 11.96
N LYS A 165 -48.61 2.38 11.19
CA LYS A 165 -47.60 3.37 10.82
C LYS A 165 -47.16 4.13 12.07
N GLU A 166 -46.02 3.75 12.64
CA GLU A 166 -45.41 4.52 13.73
C GLU A 166 -45.25 5.98 13.31
N PRO A 167 -45.50 6.96 14.21
CA PRO A 167 -45.29 8.35 13.88
C PRO A 167 -43.80 8.57 13.64
N VAL A 168 -43.43 8.80 12.39
CA VAL A 168 -42.08 9.26 12.01
C VAL A 168 -41.84 10.56 12.76
N ALA A 169 -41.15 10.47 13.89
CA ALA A 169 -40.63 11.63 14.58
C ALA A 169 -39.70 12.33 13.61
N ASP A 170 -40.03 13.58 13.27
CA ASP A 170 -39.21 14.41 12.40
C ASP A 170 -37.83 14.60 13.06
N ALA A 171 -36.89 13.74 12.66
CA ALA A 171 -35.51 13.73 13.10
C ALA A 171 -34.79 14.89 12.40
N GLY A 172 -35.21 16.11 12.74
CA GLY A 172 -34.71 17.36 12.16
C GLY A 172 -33.18 17.33 12.10
N GLN A 173 -32.66 17.49 10.88
CA GLN A 173 -31.33 17.01 10.48
C GLN A 173 -30.26 17.29 11.55
N GLN A 174 -29.79 16.22 12.20
CA GLN A 174 -28.75 16.30 13.21
C GLN A 174 -27.38 16.43 12.53
N TYR A 175 -27.07 17.63 12.03
CA TYR A 175 -25.76 17.96 11.44
C TYR A 175 -24.56 17.71 12.38
N PHE A 176 -24.80 17.60 13.68
CA PHE A 176 -23.79 17.30 14.69
C PHE A 176 -24.26 16.21 15.65
N ASP A 177 -23.59 15.05 15.62
CA ASP A 177 -23.69 14.05 16.70
C ASP A 177 -22.77 14.47 17.87
N MET A 178 -23.38 14.97 18.95
CA MET A 178 -22.67 15.35 20.17
C MET A 178 -21.95 14.16 20.85
N LYS A 179 -22.28 12.91 20.52
CA LYS A 179 -21.55 11.73 21.02
C LYS A 179 -20.14 11.64 20.45
N ARG A 180 -19.88 12.25 19.28
CA ARG A 180 -18.57 12.26 18.60
C ARG A 180 -17.83 13.60 18.74
N ALA A 181 -18.23 14.43 19.71
CA ALA A 181 -17.60 15.73 19.94
C ALA A 181 -16.11 15.63 20.33
N ASN A 182 -15.71 14.53 20.98
CA ASN A 182 -14.31 14.18 21.23
C ASN A 182 -13.50 14.00 19.93
N VAL A 183 -14.01 13.25 18.96
CA VAL A 183 -13.38 13.06 17.64
C VAL A 183 -13.20 14.40 16.92
N LEU A 184 -14.22 15.27 16.96
CA LEU A 184 -14.13 16.62 16.39
C LEU A 184 -13.00 17.44 17.04
N VAL A 185 -12.87 17.40 18.37
CA VAL A 185 -11.80 18.11 19.09
C VAL A 185 -10.41 17.55 18.70
N VAL A 186 -10.27 16.24 18.52
CA VAL A 186 -9.02 15.63 18.03
C VAL A 186 -8.68 16.10 16.62
N ILE A 187 -9.65 16.08 15.69
CA ILE A 187 -9.45 16.55 14.31
C ILE A 187 -9.07 18.04 14.27
N LEU A 188 -9.77 18.88 15.03
CA LEU A 188 -9.46 20.31 15.14
C LEU A 188 -8.08 20.57 15.75
N THR A 189 -7.67 19.77 16.74
CA THR A 189 -6.33 19.85 17.31
C THR A 189 -5.28 19.46 16.27
N LEU A 190 -5.50 18.38 15.52
CA LEU A 190 -4.61 17.95 14.44
C LEU A 190 -4.46 19.03 13.35
N MET A 191 -5.58 19.58 12.87
CA MET A 191 -5.59 20.68 11.90
C MET A 191 -4.86 21.93 12.43
N ALA A 192 -5.07 22.30 13.68
CA ALA A 192 -4.42 23.45 14.30
C ALA A 192 -2.89 23.27 14.41
N PHE A 193 -2.42 22.09 14.84
CA PHE A 193 -1.00 21.79 14.95
C PHE A 193 -0.31 21.73 13.58
N VAL A 194 -0.90 21.01 12.61
CA VAL A 194 -0.38 20.95 11.23
C VAL A 194 -0.31 22.35 10.62
N SER A 195 -1.40 23.12 10.66
CA SER A 195 -1.43 24.48 10.11
C SER A 195 -0.44 25.43 10.80
N TYR A 196 -0.28 25.32 12.12
CA TYR A 196 0.68 26.12 12.88
C TYR A 196 2.12 25.86 12.43
N TYR A 197 2.54 24.59 12.32
CA TYR A 197 3.90 24.23 11.92
C TYR A 197 4.16 24.49 10.44
N THR A 198 3.21 24.22 9.54
CA THR A 198 3.29 24.60 8.11
C THR A 198 3.50 26.10 7.94
N PHE A 199 2.69 26.94 8.60
CA PHE A 199 2.83 28.39 8.56
C PHE A 199 4.16 28.88 9.16
N HIS A 200 4.68 28.18 10.18
CA HIS A 200 5.98 28.50 10.77
C HIS A 200 7.15 28.15 9.86
N ALA A 201 7.10 26.99 9.19
CA ALA A 201 8.10 26.58 8.21
C ALA A 201 8.15 27.54 7.01
N GLN A 202 6.99 27.89 6.44
CA GLN A 202 6.86 28.85 5.34
C GLN A 202 7.45 30.23 5.66
N ARG A 203 7.49 30.62 6.94
CA ARG A 203 8.13 31.86 7.41
C ARG A 203 9.64 31.75 7.62
N GLY A 204 10.29 30.73 7.06
CA GLY A 204 11.74 30.54 7.11
C GLY A 204 12.27 30.12 8.48
N LYS A 205 11.42 29.61 9.39
CA LYS A 205 11.91 28.95 10.60
C LYS A 205 12.37 27.55 10.25
N GLU A 206 13.65 27.28 10.41
CA GLU A 206 14.20 25.93 10.26
C GLU A 206 13.56 24.99 11.29
N LEU A 207 12.73 24.05 10.81
CA LEU A 207 12.12 23.02 11.64
C LEU A 207 13.01 21.77 11.61
N PHE A 208 13.49 21.37 12.79
CA PHE A 208 14.26 20.12 12.91
C PHE A 208 13.35 18.89 12.71
N ILE A 209 13.60 18.15 11.62
CA ILE A 209 13.06 16.80 11.36
C ILE A 209 14.10 15.77 11.83
N ARG A 210 13.64 14.60 12.31
CA ARG A 210 14.51 13.46 12.61
C ARG A 210 15.24 12.99 11.34
N ARG A 211 16.55 12.75 11.43
CA ARG A 211 17.31 12.13 10.32
C ARG A 211 16.82 10.70 10.07
N ILE A 212 16.48 10.40 8.82
CA ILE A 212 16.08 9.07 8.37
C ILE A 212 17.30 8.40 7.72
N SER A 213 17.83 7.34 8.35
CA SER A 213 19.15 6.78 7.98
C SER A 213 19.22 6.27 6.54
N GLY A 214 18.21 5.50 6.10
CA GLY A 214 18.17 4.97 4.73
C GLY A 214 18.08 6.06 3.66
N LEU A 215 17.48 7.20 4.01
CA LEU A 215 17.32 8.31 3.08
C LEU A 215 18.61 9.14 2.92
N SER A 216 19.44 9.20 3.97
CA SER A 216 20.81 9.73 3.81
C SER A 216 21.73 8.80 3.03
N ALA A 217 21.52 7.47 3.11
CA ALA A 217 22.32 6.51 2.37
C ALA A 217 22.01 6.48 0.85
N LEU A 218 20.88 7.07 0.42
CA LEU A 218 20.43 7.07 -0.97
C LEU A 218 21.39 7.81 -1.90
N GLU A 219 21.85 9.01 -1.52
CA GLU A 219 22.83 9.76 -2.33
C GLU A 219 24.19 9.04 -2.36
N ASP A 220 24.64 8.55 -1.20
CA ASP A 220 25.89 7.78 -1.06
C ASP A 220 25.88 6.50 -1.93
N ALA A 221 24.74 5.80 -2.00
CA ALA A 221 24.58 4.59 -2.81
C ALA A 221 24.69 4.88 -4.32
N VAL A 222 24.12 5.98 -4.82
CA VAL A 222 24.27 6.41 -6.23
C VAL A 222 25.71 6.87 -6.51
N GLY A 223 26.34 7.57 -5.56
CA GLY A 223 27.76 7.92 -5.62
C GLY A 223 28.65 6.69 -5.79
N ARG A 224 28.52 5.69 -4.90
CA ARG A 224 29.28 4.43 -4.98
C ARG A 224 28.99 3.62 -6.23
N ALA A 225 27.75 3.62 -6.73
CA ALA A 225 27.43 2.95 -8.00
C ALA A 225 28.22 3.57 -9.17
N THR A 226 28.33 4.90 -9.18
CA THR A 226 29.14 5.67 -10.13
C THR A 226 30.64 5.35 -9.98
N GLU A 227 31.17 5.36 -8.75
CA GLU A 227 32.58 5.01 -8.47
C GLU A 227 32.94 3.58 -8.92
N MET A 228 31.98 2.65 -8.86
CA MET A 228 32.15 1.27 -9.34
C MET A 228 31.91 1.11 -10.85
N GLY A 229 31.49 2.16 -11.57
CA GLY A 229 31.12 2.07 -12.99
C GLY A 229 29.91 1.17 -13.26
N ARG A 230 29.03 0.99 -12.26
CA ARG A 230 27.87 0.08 -12.28
C ARG A 230 26.57 0.88 -12.19
N GLY A 231 25.48 0.30 -12.70
CA GLY A 231 24.17 0.96 -12.68
C GLY A 231 23.50 0.98 -11.31
N VAL A 232 22.40 1.71 -11.25
CA VAL A 232 21.40 1.72 -10.17
C VAL A 232 20.16 1.01 -10.67
N LEU A 233 19.56 0.15 -9.85
CA LEU A 233 18.24 -0.43 -10.11
C LEU A 233 17.20 0.15 -9.13
N TYR A 234 16.02 0.50 -9.62
CA TYR A 234 14.96 1.13 -8.83
C TYR A 234 13.60 0.48 -9.09
N ILE A 235 12.87 0.15 -8.02
CA ILE A 235 11.53 -0.43 -8.08
C ILE A 235 10.60 0.37 -7.14
N PRO A 236 9.54 1.03 -7.65
CA PRO A 236 8.61 1.84 -6.86
C PRO A 236 7.49 1.02 -6.17
N GLY A 237 7.69 -0.28 -5.93
CA GLY A 237 6.65 -1.23 -5.53
C GLY A 237 5.99 -1.96 -6.71
N ILE A 238 5.04 -2.86 -6.42
CA ILE A 238 4.34 -3.68 -7.43
C ILE A 238 2.87 -3.30 -7.70
N MET A 239 2.36 -2.31 -6.96
CA MET A 239 0.98 -1.83 -7.08
C MET A 239 0.89 -0.75 -8.17
N ASP A 240 -0.33 -0.33 -8.51
CA ASP A 240 -0.54 0.76 -9.47
C ASP A 240 -0.51 2.13 -8.77
N MET A 241 -0.75 3.19 -9.53
CA MET A 241 -0.79 4.58 -9.06
C MET A 241 -1.98 4.91 -8.14
N ASP A 242 -2.90 3.97 -7.92
CA ASP A 242 -3.95 4.08 -6.91
C ASP A 242 -3.43 3.80 -5.48
N ASP A 243 -2.30 3.10 -5.36
CA ASP A 243 -1.62 2.92 -4.09
C ASP A 243 -0.72 4.12 -3.72
N ILE A 244 -0.89 4.59 -2.49
CA ILE A 244 -0.16 5.73 -1.93
C ILE A 244 1.34 5.45 -1.76
N GLN A 245 1.76 4.19 -1.58
CA GLN A 245 3.18 3.85 -1.49
C GLN A 245 3.83 3.89 -2.88
N THR A 246 3.16 3.46 -3.94
CA THR A 246 3.63 3.64 -5.33
C THR A 246 3.84 5.12 -5.64
N ILE A 247 2.88 6.00 -5.30
CA ILE A 247 3.03 7.45 -5.50
C ILE A 247 4.28 7.99 -4.78
N ALA A 248 4.49 7.61 -3.51
CA ALA A 248 5.68 7.99 -2.76
C ALA A 248 6.97 7.42 -3.39
N GLY A 249 6.95 6.16 -3.81
CA GLY A 249 8.03 5.46 -4.48
C GLY A 249 8.48 6.15 -5.77
N VAL A 250 7.54 6.50 -6.64
CA VAL A 250 7.85 7.24 -7.89
C VAL A 250 8.32 8.67 -7.58
N THR A 251 7.80 9.32 -6.53
CA THR A 251 8.26 10.67 -6.11
C THR A 251 9.72 10.65 -5.61
N ILE A 252 10.12 9.61 -4.87
CA ILE A 252 11.52 9.42 -4.44
C ILE A 252 12.41 9.07 -5.65
N MET A 253 11.89 8.32 -6.62
CA MET A 253 12.62 7.98 -7.86
C MET A 253 13.07 9.22 -8.62
N GLY A 254 12.28 10.30 -8.65
CA GLY A 254 12.70 11.57 -9.24
C GLY A 254 13.96 12.15 -8.59
N HIS A 255 14.12 11.99 -7.28
CA HIS A 255 15.32 12.43 -6.58
C HIS A 255 16.54 11.53 -6.87
N VAL A 256 16.34 10.21 -6.97
CA VAL A 256 17.38 9.28 -7.46
C VAL A 256 17.78 9.65 -8.89
N ALA A 257 16.82 9.87 -9.78
CA ALA A 257 17.04 10.25 -11.18
C ALA A 257 17.83 11.56 -11.32
N LYS A 258 17.55 12.55 -10.47
CA LYS A 258 18.35 13.79 -10.40
C LYS A 258 19.82 13.53 -10.04
N LYS A 259 20.10 12.53 -9.18
CA LYS A 259 21.47 12.14 -8.80
C LYS A 259 22.14 11.26 -9.85
N THR A 260 21.44 10.30 -10.46
CA THR A 260 22.00 9.50 -11.56
C THR A 260 22.30 10.35 -12.79
N ALA A 261 21.48 11.36 -13.09
CA ALA A 261 21.76 12.35 -14.14
C ALA A 261 22.98 13.24 -13.81
N GLU A 262 23.13 13.65 -12.56
CA GLU A 262 24.28 14.45 -12.09
C GLU A 262 25.60 13.68 -12.18
N TYR A 263 25.59 12.40 -11.83
CA TYR A 263 26.79 11.54 -11.78
C TYR A 263 26.99 10.66 -13.03
N ASP A 264 26.13 10.77 -14.05
CA ASP A 264 26.13 9.93 -15.27
C ASP A 264 25.97 8.42 -15.01
N THR A 265 25.26 8.06 -13.94
CA THR A 265 24.99 6.67 -13.56
C THR A 265 23.85 6.08 -14.41
N PRO A 266 23.98 4.86 -14.95
CA PRO A 266 22.85 4.16 -15.56
C PRO A 266 21.74 3.89 -14.54
N LEU A 267 20.52 4.38 -14.80
CA LEU A 267 19.32 4.04 -14.03
C LEU A 267 18.52 2.96 -14.79
N PHE A 268 18.24 1.84 -14.13
CA PHE A 268 17.35 0.78 -14.59
C PHE A 268 16.11 0.77 -13.69
N ALA A 269 14.92 0.89 -14.28
CA ALA A 269 13.66 0.99 -13.54
C ALA A 269 12.60 0.08 -14.19
N PRO A 270 12.74 -1.26 -14.06
CA PRO A 270 11.77 -2.22 -14.58
C PRO A 270 10.44 -2.14 -13.80
N MET A 271 9.32 -2.09 -14.51
CA MET A 271 7.99 -1.85 -13.96
C MET A 271 7.06 -3.05 -14.18
N THR A 272 6.17 -3.31 -13.21
CA THR A 272 5.12 -4.34 -13.31
C THR A 272 3.75 -3.79 -13.71
N ARG A 273 3.56 -2.47 -13.65
CA ARG A 273 2.35 -1.78 -14.15
C ARG A 273 2.71 -0.84 -15.29
N SER A 274 1.92 -0.89 -16.35
CA SER A 274 2.13 -0.07 -17.55
C SER A 274 1.85 1.41 -17.31
N PHE A 275 0.86 1.75 -16.47
CA PHE A 275 0.57 3.14 -16.11
C PHE A 275 1.68 3.74 -15.23
N VAL A 276 2.15 3.00 -14.22
CA VAL A 276 3.32 3.38 -13.40
C VAL A 276 4.56 3.58 -14.29
N MET A 277 4.78 2.77 -15.32
CA MET A 277 5.87 2.97 -16.29
C MET A 277 5.78 4.32 -17.01
N SER A 278 4.61 4.72 -17.50
CA SER A 278 4.43 6.02 -18.17
C SER A 278 4.71 7.20 -17.22
N VAL A 279 4.21 7.13 -15.98
CA VAL A 279 4.47 8.16 -14.96
C VAL A 279 5.96 8.19 -14.56
N ALA A 280 6.59 7.02 -14.41
CA ALA A 280 8.02 6.87 -14.14
C ALA A 280 8.88 7.49 -15.24
N GLN A 281 8.57 7.22 -16.51
CA GLN A 281 9.28 7.78 -17.66
C GLN A 281 9.24 9.30 -17.64
N GLU A 282 8.07 9.92 -17.43
CA GLU A 282 7.97 11.38 -17.38
C GLU A 282 8.71 11.98 -16.18
N ILE A 283 8.60 11.39 -14.99
CA ILE A 283 9.32 11.89 -13.80
C ILE A 283 10.84 11.76 -13.95
N VAL A 284 11.36 10.68 -14.53
CA VAL A 284 12.79 10.54 -14.81
C VAL A 284 13.23 11.51 -15.91
N LYS A 285 12.46 11.66 -16.98
CA LYS A 285 12.73 12.62 -18.08
C LYS A 285 12.81 14.06 -17.55
N GLN A 286 11.84 14.50 -16.74
CA GLN A 286 11.86 15.83 -16.10
C GLN A 286 13.05 15.97 -15.15
N SER A 287 13.36 14.94 -14.37
CA SER A 287 14.52 14.92 -13.46
C SER A 287 15.86 15.07 -14.19
N TYR A 288 16.00 14.48 -15.37
CA TYR A 288 17.18 14.61 -16.24
C TYR A 288 17.21 15.99 -16.93
N LEU A 289 16.05 16.54 -17.32
CA LEU A 289 15.92 17.86 -17.91
C LEU A 289 16.30 18.98 -16.90
N GLU A 290 15.82 18.90 -15.66
CA GLU A 290 16.19 19.81 -14.57
C GLU A 290 17.71 19.86 -14.31
N LYS A 291 18.39 18.71 -14.52
CA LYS A 291 19.85 18.59 -14.38
C LYS A 291 20.62 18.99 -15.64
N GLY A 292 19.94 19.43 -16.71
CA GLY A 292 20.56 19.81 -17.97
C GLY A 292 21.16 18.63 -18.75
N ARG A 293 20.67 17.40 -18.50
CA ARG A 293 21.17 16.15 -19.12
C ARG A 293 20.08 15.36 -19.88
N PRO A 294 19.24 15.99 -20.72
CA PRO A 294 18.20 15.28 -21.48
C PRO A 294 18.79 14.27 -22.48
N ASP A 295 20.04 14.47 -22.92
CA ASP A 295 20.82 13.58 -23.77
C ASP A 295 21.21 12.26 -23.08
N ALA A 296 21.24 12.21 -21.75
CA ALA A 296 21.50 11.02 -20.95
C ALA A 296 20.23 10.21 -20.62
N TYR A 297 19.03 10.74 -20.89
CA TYR A 297 17.76 10.05 -20.65
C TYR A 297 17.61 8.83 -21.57
N ARG A 298 17.19 7.68 -21.02
CA ARG A 298 17.07 6.39 -21.74
C ARG A 298 15.73 5.74 -21.37
N PRO A 299 14.65 5.98 -22.15
CA PRO A 299 13.32 5.45 -21.83
C PRO A 299 13.27 3.92 -21.92
N ASP A 300 14.14 3.31 -22.73
CA ASP A 300 14.34 1.86 -22.86
C ASP A 300 14.69 1.15 -21.55
N ARG A 301 15.25 1.88 -20.57
CA ARG A 301 15.61 1.36 -19.24
C ARG A 301 14.49 1.50 -18.21
N ILE A 302 13.36 2.13 -18.58
CA ILE A 302 12.19 2.34 -17.74
C ILE A 302 11.03 1.61 -18.41
N ASN A 303 11.05 0.29 -18.31
CA ASN A 303 10.28 -0.60 -19.18
C ASN A 303 9.32 -1.48 -18.38
N TYR A 304 8.13 -1.69 -18.93
CA TYR A 304 7.19 -2.70 -18.47
C TYR A 304 7.75 -4.10 -18.76
N LEU A 305 7.65 -5.01 -17.80
CA LEU A 305 7.99 -6.43 -17.97
C LEU A 305 6.73 -7.30 -18.07
N THR A 306 5.98 -7.40 -16.97
CA THR A 306 4.75 -8.17 -16.83
C THR A 306 4.05 -7.79 -15.52
N ASP A 307 2.74 -7.99 -15.49
CA ASP A 307 1.82 -7.89 -14.36
C ASP A 307 1.77 -9.15 -13.48
N ASP A 308 2.32 -10.28 -13.95
CA ASP A 308 2.50 -11.48 -13.13
C ASP A 308 3.62 -11.26 -12.10
N GLN A 309 3.31 -11.45 -10.82
CA GLN A 309 4.19 -11.12 -9.70
C GLN A 309 5.53 -11.87 -9.77
N PHE A 310 5.51 -13.19 -9.98
CA PHE A 310 6.73 -13.99 -9.98
C PHE A 310 7.48 -13.92 -11.32
N GLY A 311 6.77 -13.76 -12.43
CA GLY A 311 7.35 -13.44 -13.74
C GLY A 311 8.08 -12.10 -13.73
N TYR A 312 7.52 -11.07 -13.07
CA TYR A 312 8.17 -9.78 -12.86
C TYR A 312 9.46 -9.95 -12.06
N VAL A 313 9.42 -10.66 -10.93
CA VAL A 313 10.60 -10.92 -10.09
C VAL A 313 11.68 -11.70 -10.83
N ALA A 314 11.31 -12.72 -11.60
CA ALA A 314 12.25 -13.48 -12.42
C ALA A 314 12.89 -12.59 -13.51
N GLY A 315 12.11 -11.72 -14.15
CA GLY A 315 12.60 -10.75 -15.13
C GLY A 315 13.57 -9.73 -14.52
N VAL A 316 13.20 -9.16 -13.37
CA VAL A 316 14.05 -8.24 -12.59
C VAL A 316 15.33 -8.93 -12.12
N GLY A 317 15.26 -10.16 -11.61
CA GLY A 317 16.42 -10.94 -11.22
C GLY A 317 17.34 -11.23 -12.41
N GLY A 318 16.78 -11.50 -13.59
CA GLY A 318 17.54 -11.61 -14.84
C GLY A 318 18.26 -10.30 -15.24
N ILE A 319 17.65 -9.14 -14.99
CA ILE A 319 18.29 -7.82 -15.15
C ILE A 319 19.42 -7.65 -14.13
N MET A 320 19.18 -7.93 -12.85
CA MET A 320 20.20 -7.84 -11.79
C MET A 320 21.43 -8.70 -12.12
N MET A 321 21.24 -9.96 -12.52
CA MET A 321 22.34 -10.89 -12.81
C MET A 321 23.15 -10.50 -14.06
N ARG A 322 22.52 -9.83 -15.04
CA ARG A 322 23.16 -9.40 -16.28
C ARG A 322 23.84 -8.03 -16.13
N GLU A 323 23.10 -7.01 -15.74
CA GLU A 323 23.57 -5.62 -15.65
C GLU A 323 24.40 -5.37 -14.39
N LYS A 324 24.21 -6.20 -13.34
CA LYS A 324 24.90 -6.11 -12.05
C LYS A 324 24.85 -4.68 -11.50
N PRO A 325 23.66 -4.15 -11.12
CA PRO A 325 23.59 -2.86 -10.45
C PRO A 325 24.44 -2.87 -9.17
N ALA A 326 25.04 -1.74 -8.80
CA ALA A 326 25.77 -1.59 -7.54
C ALA A 326 24.92 -0.99 -6.41
N ALA A 327 23.75 -0.44 -6.74
CA ALA A 327 22.73 -0.06 -5.79
C ALA A 327 21.35 -0.51 -6.26
N CYS A 328 20.54 -1.06 -5.35
CA CYS A 328 19.15 -1.42 -5.58
C CYS A 328 18.25 -0.65 -4.61
N PHE A 329 17.17 -0.08 -5.13
CA PHE A 329 16.17 0.65 -4.37
C PHE A 329 14.81 -0.03 -4.48
N TYR A 330 14.20 -0.36 -3.35
CA TYR A 330 12.88 -1.01 -3.27
C TYR A 330 11.94 -0.15 -2.42
N LEU A 331 11.26 0.81 -3.04
CA LEU A 331 10.55 1.88 -2.33
C LEU A 331 9.07 1.94 -2.75
N GLY A 332 8.18 1.29 -2.00
CA GLY A 332 6.76 1.17 -2.34
C GLY A 332 6.04 0.01 -1.63
N THR A 333 4.89 -0.40 -2.17
CA THR A 333 4.18 -1.61 -1.71
C THR A 333 4.83 -2.86 -2.31
N PHE A 334 5.14 -3.82 -1.45
CA PHE A 334 5.65 -5.14 -1.83
C PHE A 334 4.96 -6.25 -1.01
N TYR A 335 5.06 -7.48 -1.48
CA TYR A 335 4.68 -8.71 -0.79
C TYR A 335 5.82 -9.75 -0.86
N ALA A 336 5.52 -11.02 -1.17
CA ALA A 336 6.47 -12.15 -1.13
C ALA A 336 7.75 -11.95 -1.96
N GLU A 337 7.73 -11.09 -2.98
CA GLU A 337 8.89 -10.71 -3.77
C GLU A 337 9.98 -9.98 -2.97
N SER A 338 9.64 -9.34 -1.84
CA SER A 338 10.55 -8.50 -1.04
C SER A 338 11.88 -9.21 -0.76
N LEU A 339 11.80 -10.46 -0.28
CA LEU A 339 12.98 -11.26 0.07
C LEU A 339 13.71 -11.79 -1.16
N ILE A 340 13.00 -12.11 -2.24
CA ILE A 340 13.59 -12.65 -3.48
C ILE A 340 14.40 -11.57 -4.20
N LEU A 341 13.83 -10.37 -4.30
CA LEU A 341 14.50 -9.18 -4.84
C LEU A 341 15.71 -8.81 -3.98
N ALA A 342 15.55 -8.76 -2.65
CA ALA A 342 16.64 -8.45 -1.74
C ALA A 342 17.77 -9.48 -1.79
N GLU A 343 17.48 -10.79 -1.80
CA GLU A 343 18.53 -11.80 -1.89
C GLU A 343 19.24 -11.77 -3.26
N THR A 344 18.52 -11.48 -4.34
CA THR A 344 19.13 -11.34 -5.67
C THR A 344 20.04 -10.10 -5.77
N GLY A 345 19.64 -8.97 -5.17
CA GLY A 345 20.49 -7.77 -5.10
C GLY A 345 21.73 -7.99 -4.22
N ASN A 346 21.59 -8.72 -3.11
CA ASN A 346 22.70 -9.15 -2.27
C ASN A 346 23.68 -10.07 -3.05
N ALA A 347 23.17 -11.03 -3.81
CA ALA A 347 23.97 -11.96 -4.61
C ALA A 347 24.83 -11.26 -5.70
N VAL A 348 24.40 -10.10 -6.21
CA VAL A 348 25.22 -9.27 -7.12
C VAL A 348 26.09 -8.24 -6.40
N GLY A 349 26.05 -8.19 -5.06
CA GLY A 349 26.82 -7.26 -4.23
C GLY A 349 26.37 -5.80 -4.38
N ALA A 350 25.07 -5.56 -4.56
CA ALA A 350 24.51 -4.22 -4.53
C ALA A 350 24.27 -3.76 -3.09
N ILE A 351 24.46 -2.46 -2.78
CA ILE A 351 23.83 -1.88 -1.59
C ILE A 351 22.33 -1.79 -1.81
N GLN A 352 21.56 -2.14 -0.79
CA GLN A 352 20.11 -2.21 -0.87
C GLN A 352 19.46 -1.24 0.11
N ILE A 353 18.62 -0.35 -0.44
CA ILE A 353 17.85 0.61 0.34
C ILE A 353 16.38 0.36 0.04
N ALA A 354 15.71 -0.24 1.01
CA ALA A 354 14.31 -0.62 0.92
C ALA A 354 13.42 0.35 1.71
N GLY A 355 12.11 0.27 1.50
CA GLY A 355 11.14 1.09 2.18
C GLY A 355 9.72 0.71 1.84
N THR A 356 8.95 0.33 2.86
CA THR A 356 7.55 -0.05 2.70
C THR A 356 6.76 0.27 3.96
N ALA A 357 5.46 0.53 3.78
CA ALA A 357 4.48 0.65 4.84
C ALA A 357 3.62 -0.61 5.01
N GLU A 358 3.86 -1.66 4.22
CA GLU A 358 3.24 -2.97 4.40
C GLU A 358 3.84 -3.71 5.63
N PRO A 359 3.11 -3.85 6.76
CA PRO A 359 3.69 -4.35 8.01
C PRO A 359 4.19 -5.79 7.92
N SER A 360 3.62 -6.59 7.01
CA SER A 360 4.03 -7.98 6.80
C SER A 360 5.39 -8.11 6.11
N GLN A 361 5.86 -7.09 5.37
CA GLN A 361 7.11 -7.16 4.61
C GLN A 361 8.30 -6.44 5.24
N ILE A 362 8.06 -5.48 6.14
CA ILE A 362 9.12 -4.76 6.86
C ILE A 362 10.19 -5.70 7.46
N PRO A 363 9.86 -6.84 8.09
CA PRO A 363 10.86 -7.76 8.65
C PRO A 363 11.82 -8.35 7.60
N PHE A 364 11.35 -8.61 6.38
CA PHE A 364 12.20 -9.16 5.32
C PHE A 364 13.21 -8.13 4.82
N PHE A 365 12.78 -6.90 4.56
CA PHE A 365 13.69 -5.84 4.17
C PHE A 365 14.68 -5.47 5.29
N VAL A 366 14.24 -5.42 6.56
CA VAL A 366 15.13 -5.19 7.71
C VAL A 366 16.18 -6.29 7.86
N ALA A 367 15.87 -7.53 7.47
CA ALA A 367 16.82 -8.64 7.52
C ALA A 367 17.76 -8.73 6.30
N ALA A 368 17.31 -8.29 5.12
CA ALA A 368 18.00 -8.55 3.85
C ALA A 368 18.56 -7.30 3.14
N CYS A 369 18.34 -6.08 3.65
CA CYS A 369 18.84 -4.83 3.06
C CYS A 369 19.68 -4.01 4.05
N ASP A 370 20.66 -3.26 3.54
CA ASP A 370 21.53 -2.40 4.36
C ASP A 370 20.77 -1.32 5.12
N TYR A 371 19.70 -0.79 4.50
CA TYR A 371 18.81 0.20 5.11
C TYR A 371 17.36 -0.08 4.72
N THR A 372 16.44 0.13 5.67
CA THR A 372 15.00 0.02 5.45
C THR A 372 14.28 1.24 6.01
N LEU A 373 13.44 1.88 5.20
CA LEU A 373 12.45 2.88 5.65
C LEU A 373 11.23 2.15 6.20
N ILE A 374 10.86 2.46 7.45
CA ILE A 374 9.79 1.76 8.16
C ILE A 374 8.52 2.61 8.14
N GLY A 375 7.46 2.14 7.46
CA GLY A 375 6.14 2.73 7.56
C GLY A 375 6.09 4.18 7.08
N GLU A 376 5.81 5.08 8.02
CA GLU A 376 5.73 6.53 7.77
C GLU A 376 7.02 7.15 7.22
N GLU A 377 8.17 6.51 7.38
CA GLU A 377 9.43 7.00 6.82
C GLU A 377 9.44 7.04 5.29
N LEU A 378 8.67 6.16 4.62
CA LEU A 378 8.50 6.20 3.17
C LEU A 378 7.74 7.46 2.73
N PHE A 379 6.65 7.80 3.43
CA PHE A 379 5.85 9.01 3.14
C PHE A 379 6.54 10.31 3.56
N ALA A 380 7.38 10.26 4.60
CA ALA A 380 8.20 11.39 5.04
C ALA A 380 9.39 11.69 4.10
N ALA A 381 9.71 10.78 3.17
CA ALA A 381 10.91 10.88 2.36
C ALA A 381 10.89 12.05 1.36
N SER A 382 9.73 12.37 0.77
CA SER A 382 9.61 13.54 -0.12
C SER A 382 9.95 14.83 0.63
N ALA A 383 9.34 15.05 1.79
CA ALA A 383 9.56 16.21 2.65
C ALA A 383 11.03 16.40 3.06
N TYR A 384 11.74 15.29 3.28
CA TYR A 384 13.14 15.29 3.69
C TYR A 384 14.10 15.56 2.51
N LEU A 385 13.81 15.01 1.33
CA LEU A 385 14.61 15.20 0.11
C LEU A 385 14.36 16.57 -0.55
N SER A 386 13.10 16.97 -0.69
CA SER A 386 12.68 18.24 -1.30
C SER A 386 13.05 19.44 -0.43
N LYS A 387 13.02 19.23 0.91
CA LYS A 387 13.06 20.28 1.94
C LYS A 387 11.99 21.36 1.77
N ASN A 388 10.89 21.06 1.07
CA ASN A 388 9.80 22.01 0.87
C ASN A 388 9.19 22.40 2.24
N PRO A 389 9.16 23.69 2.61
CA PRO A 389 8.63 24.14 3.90
C PRO A 389 7.21 23.64 4.20
N LYS A 390 6.37 23.45 3.18
CA LYS A 390 5.00 22.93 3.36
C LYS A 390 5.01 21.49 3.88
N GLU A 391 5.77 20.63 3.22
CA GLU A 391 5.88 19.21 3.55
C GLU A 391 6.59 19.02 4.90
N VAL A 392 7.70 19.75 5.11
CA VAL A 392 8.48 19.80 6.36
C VAL A 392 7.62 20.22 7.56
N GLY A 393 6.80 21.26 7.39
CA GLY A 393 5.91 21.74 8.45
C GLY A 393 4.74 20.79 8.74
N SER A 394 4.18 20.15 7.72
CA SER A 394 3.15 19.12 7.88
C SER A 394 3.67 17.91 8.67
N LEU A 395 4.82 17.36 8.26
CA LEU A 395 5.51 16.26 8.93
C LEU A 395 5.79 16.61 10.40
N LYS A 396 6.33 17.81 10.67
CA LYS A 396 6.59 18.26 12.05
C LYS A 396 5.33 18.38 12.89
N GLY A 397 4.22 18.86 12.30
CA GLY A 397 2.93 18.92 12.96
C GLY A 397 2.43 17.53 13.36
N GLN A 398 2.48 16.57 12.44
CA GLN A 398 2.09 15.18 12.69
C GLN A 398 2.93 14.54 13.80
N ASP A 399 4.26 14.68 13.78
CA ASP A 399 5.14 14.10 14.80
C ASP A 399 4.87 14.63 16.21
N ILE A 400 4.57 15.93 16.35
CA ILE A 400 4.22 16.53 17.64
C ILE A 400 2.87 16.00 18.15
N ILE A 401 1.90 15.77 17.26
CA ILE A 401 0.61 15.16 17.61
C ILE A 401 0.80 13.69 18.04
N LYS A 402 1.60 12.91 17.31
CA LYS A 402 1.95 11.52 17.69
C LYS A 402 2.58 11.48 19.08
N LEU A 403 3.54 12.37 19.37
CA LEU A 403 4.16 12.48 20.69
C LEU A 403 3.15 12.83 21.79
N LEU A 404 2.21 13.75 21.52
CA LEU A 404 1.13 14.07 22.45
C LEU A 404 0.21 12.86 22.69
N ILE A 405 -0.16 12.12 21.64
CA ILE A 405 -0.97 10.90 21.74
C ILE A 405 -0.23 9.84 22.58
N ILE A 406 1.07 9.61 22.32
CA ILE A 406 1.91 8.70 23.12
C ILE A 406 1.94 9.12 24.59
N LEU A 407 2.13 10.41 24.89
CA LEU A 407 2.10 10.92 26.27
C LEU A 407 0.74 10.68 26.94
N VAL A 408 -0.36 10.96 26.24
CA VAL A 408 -1.73 10.74 26.73
C VAL A 408 -2.01 9.24 26.94
N MET A 409 -1.51 8.36 26.07
CA MET A 409 -1.63 6.90 26.24
C MET A 409 -0.81 6.40 27.43
N ILE A 410 0.43 6.88 27.63
CA ILE A 410 1.27 6.50 28.77
C ILE A 410 0.61 6.96 30.08
N VAL A 411 0.21 8.23 30.18
CA VAL A 411 -0.47 8.76 31.37
C VAL A 411 -1.80 8.06 31.61
N GLY A 412 -2.59 7.83 30.56
CA GLY A 412 -3.86 7.12 30.63
C GLY A 412 -3.72 5.68 31.13
N THR A 413 -2.79 4.93 30.55
CA THR A 413 -2.47 3.54 30.94
C THR A 413 -2.02 3.50 32.40
N LEU A 414 -1.01 4.31 32.79
CA LEU A 414 -0.52 4.36 34.17
C LEU A 414 -1.63 4.71 35.16
N LEU A 415 -2.49 5.67 34.82
CA LEU A 415 -3.56 6.13 35.69
C LEU A 415 -4.65 5.06 35.86
N VAL A 416 -5.01 4.34 34.80
CA VAL A 416 -5.92 3.17 34.88
C VAL A 416 -5.29 2.02 35.67
N THR A 417 -4.01 1.71 35.46
CA THR A 417 -3.28 0.68 36.22
C THR A 417 -3.23 1.01 37.70
N ILE A 418 -2.87 2.25 38.08
CA ILE A 418 -2.82 2.68 39.49
C ILE A 418 -4.22 2.61 40.12
N ALA A 419 -5.26 3.06 39.42
CA ALA A 419 -6.64 3.03 39.91
C ALA A 419 -7.17 1.61 40.22
N GLN A 420 -6.59 0.56 39.61
CA GLN A 420 -6.92 -0.85 39.88
C GLN A 420 -6.13 -1.47 41.04
N THR A 421 -5.14 -0.77 41.61
CA THR A 421 -4.40 -1.25 42.79
C THR A 421 -5.14 -0.95 44.10
N GLU A 422 -4.89 -1.74 45.15
CA GLU A 422 -5.47 -1.52 46.49
C GLU A 422 -5.18 -0.11 47.05
N TYR A 423 -4.06 0.50 46.67
CA TYR A 423 -3.67 1.87 47.06
C TYR A 423 -4.36 2.96 46.24
N GLY A 424 -4.85 2.64 45.03
CA GLY A 424 -5.56 3.58 44.15
C GLY A 424 -7.08 3.52 44.29
N ALA A 425 -7.62 2.38 44.71
CA ALA A 425 -9.06 2.17 44.92
C ALA A 425 -9.64 3.19 45.91
N GLY A 426 -10.71 3.89 45.51
CA GLY A 426 -11.36 4.92 46.34
C GLY A 426 -10.65 6.27 46.41
N THR A 427 -9.53 6.46 45.70
CA THR A 427 -8.81 7.75 45.63
C THR A 427 -9.24 8.59 44.41
N VAL A 428 -8.75 9.83 44.33
CA VAL A 428 -8.94 10.74 43.19
C VAL A 428 -8.50 10.10 41.85
N PHE A 429 -7.53 9.17 41.87
CA PHE A 429 -7.08 8.46 40.67
C PHE A 429 -8.18 7.61 40.03
N ALA A 430 -9.06 6.99 40.83
CA ALA A 430 -10.19 6.21 40.30
C ALA A 430 -11.20 7.10 39.56
N THR A 431 -11.52 8.29 40.11
CA THR A 431 -12.40 9.25 39.45
C THR A 431 -11.78 9.86 38.18
N LEU A 432 -10.47 10.12 38.18
CA LEU A 432 -9.77 10.51 36.95
C LEU A 432 -9.79 9.40 35.90
N ALA A 433 -9.61 8.13 36.30
CA ALA A 433 -9.61 6.98 35.40
C ALA A 433 -10.96 6.83 34.69
N GLU A 434 -12.06 6.90 35.44
CA GLU A 434 -13.40 6.88 34.86
C GLU A 434 -13.64 8.03 33.88
N ASN A 435 -13.24 9.26 34.23
CA ASN A 435 -13.42 10.42 33.37
C ASN A 435 -12.58 10.32 32.09
N PHE A 436 -11.34 9.82 32.19
CA PHE A 436 -10.48 9.55 31.04
C PHE A 436 -11.09 8.48 30.12
N MET A 437 -11.54 7.36 30.68
CA MET A 437 -12.20 6.28 29.95
C MET A 437 -13.57 6.68 29.35
N ARG A 438 -14.24 7.71 29.90
CA ARG A 438 -15.44 8.32 29.30
C ARG A 438 -15.11 9.30 28.16
N LEU A 439 -13.92 9.88 28.14
CA LEU A 439 -13.48 10.80 27.08
C LEU A 439 -12.99 10.06 25.83
N LEU A 440 -12.45 8.84 26.00
CA LEU A 440 -12.05 7.93 24.92
C LEU A 440 -13.20 7.15 24.26
N LYS A 441 -14.40 7.14 24.87
CA LYS A 441 -15.61 6.51 24.32
C LYS A 441 -16.45 7.48 23.51
#